data_AF-A0A4R4E0J1-F1
#
_entry.id   AF-A0A4R4E0J1-F1
#
_cell.length_a   1.000
_cell.length_b   1.000
_cell.length_c   1.000
_cell.angle_alpha   90.00
_cell.angle_beta   90.00
_cell.angle_gamma   90.00
#
_symmetry.space_group_name_H-M   'P 1'
#
loop_
_entity.id
_entity.type
_entity.pdbx_description
1 polymer ?
#
loop_
_entity_poly.entity_id
_entity_poly.type
_entity_poly.pdbx_seq_one_letter_code
_entity_poly.pdbx_strand_id
1 'polypeptide(L)'
;MSNNVRLSQNTAIMLERARRAGVTDEVLLNCVATDDVSALKVAEAEHYSYEDFVTYAAEHGEQLEQAIRDGYQITFNTFNGLQLFLEFTFNIKRGVDFTPSEGRLSGLKLSKPNVELLTSRLAKNWVLEVVDSNEETQTVNLSIRGLNN
;
A
#
# COMPACT_ATOMS: atom_id res chain seq x y z
N MET A 1 -11.72 -10.87 -13.83
CA MET A 1 -11.46 -9.59 -13.14
C MET A 1 -11.53 -9.86 -11.66
N SER A 2 -10.40 -9.88 -10.97
CA SER A 2 -10.38 -10.06 -9.52
C SER A 2 -11.10 -8.87 -8.90
N ASN A 3 -12.22 -9.14 -8.23
CA ASN A 3 -13.00 -8.11 -7.56
C ASN A 3 -12.28 -7.76 -6.25
N ASN A 4 -11.09 -7.15 -6.36
CA ASN A 4 -10.26 -6.82 -5.21
C ASN A 4 -11.08 -5.92 -4.29
N VAL A 5 -11.18 -6.34 -3.03
CA VAL A 5 -11.81 -5.55 -1.98
C VAL A 5 -11.08 -4.22 -1.83
N ARG A 6 -11.76 -3.23 -1.25
CA ARG A 6 -11.17 -1.91 -1.11
C ARG A 6 -10.79 -1.64 0.34
N LEU A 7 -9.62 -1.05 0.52
CA LEU A 7 -9.14 -0.55 1.80
C LEU A 7 -8.96 0.97 1.72
N SER A 8 -9.20 1.66 2.82
CA SER A 8 -8.67 3.00 3.02
C SER A 8 -7.14 2.99 2.92
N GLN A 9 -6.56 4.15 2.59
CA GLN A 9 -5.11 4.28 2.55
C GLN A 9 -4.48 4.00 3.91
N ASN A 10 -5.14 4.36 5.00
CA ASN A 10 -4.64 4.10 6.35
C ASN A 10 -4.55 2.61 6.63
N THR A 11 -5.64 1.86 6.40
CA THR A 11 -5.66 0.41 6.62
C THR A 11 -4.64 -0.32 5.74
N ALA A 12 -4.50 0.08 4.47
CA ALA A 12 -3.48 -0.47 3.59
C ALA A 12 -2.06 -0.22 4.14
N ILE A 13 -1.76 1.00 4.61
CA ILE A 13 -0.46 1.32 5.22
C ILE A 13 -0.23 0.47 6.47
N MET A 14 -1.21 0.33 7.36
CA MET A 14 -1.10 -0.51 8.56
C MET A 14 -0.82 -1.97 8.19
N LEU A 15 -1.55 -2.53 7.23
CA LEU A 15 -1.33 -3.89 6.76
C LEU A 15 0.11 -4.11 6.24
N GLU A 16 0.62 -3.21 5.40
CA GLU A 16 1.97 -3.36 4.84
C GLU A 16 3.07 -3.05 5.86
N ARG A 17 2.80 -2.20 6.86
CA ARG A 17 3.70 -2.02 8.02
C ARG A 17 3.85 -3.31 8.82
N ALA A 18 2.74 -4.01 9.11
CA ALA A 18 2.79 -5.29 9.81
C ALA A 18 3.63 -6.32 9.04
N ARG A 19 3.38 -6.46 7.73
CA ARG A 19 4.15 -7.35 6.85
C ARG A 19 5.64 -7.02 6.84
N ARG A 20 5.97 -5.73 6.75
CA ARG A 20 7.35 -5.26 6.79
C ARG A 20 8.04 -5.55 8.13
N ALA A 21 7.30 -5.54 9.23
CA ALA A 21 7.80 -5.93 10.55
C ALA A 21 7.96 -7.45 10.71
N GLY A 22 7.67 -8.24 9.68
CA GLY A 22 7.81 -9.69 9.67
C GLY A 22 6.52 -10.44 10.07
N VAL A 23 5.39 -9.75 10.22
CA VAL A 23 4.11 -10.40 10.49
C VAL A 23 3.63 -11.13 9.23
N THR A 24 3.45 -12.45 9.35
CA THR A 24 2.95 -13.29 8.26
C THR A 24 1.45 -13.10 8.01
N ASP A 25 0.98 -13.42 6.82
CA ASP A 25 -0.45 -13.42 6.50
C ASP A 25 -1.27 -14.36 7.39
N GLU A 26 -0.72 -15.49 7.84
CA GLU A 26 -1.39 -16.39 8.79
C GLU A 26 -1.66 -15.70 10.14
N VAL A 27 -0.68 -14.96 10.66
CA VAL A 27 -0.83 -14.18 11.89
C VAL A 27 -1.85 -13.05 11.69
N LEU A 28 -1.79 -12.32 10.57
CA LEU A 28 -2.75 -11.27 10.25
C LEU A 28 -4.19 -11.82 10.19
N LEU A 29 -4.38 -12.97 9.54
CA LEU A 29 -5.68 -13.64 9.47
C LEU A 29 -6.16 -14.09 10.84
N ASN A 30 -5.28 -14.59 11.70
CA ASN A 30 -5.63 -14.95 13.07
C ASN A 30 -6.04 -13.71 13.88
N CYS A 31 -5.34 -12.58 13.75
CA CYS A 31 -5.73 -11.31 14.38
C CYS A 31 -7.14 -10.88 13.94
N VAL A 32 -7.44 -10.94 12.63
CA VAL A 32 -8.76 -10.58 12.10
C VAL A 32 -9.86 -11.54 12.60
N ALA A 33 -9.57 -12.83 12.69
CA ALA A 33 -10.55 -13.84 13.11
C ALA A 33 -10.85 -13.81 14.62
N THR A 34 -9.88 -13.37 15.44
CA THR A 34 -9.97 -13.41 16.91
C THR A 34 -10.14 -12.03 17.54
N ASP A 35 -10.00 -10.96 16.76
CA ASP A 35 -9.92 -9.57 17.24
C ASP A 35 -8.75 -9.34 18.22
N ASP A 36 -7.73 -10.22 18.22
CA ASP A 36 -6.52 -10.08 19.03
C ASP A 36 -5.36 -9.54 18.17
N VAL A 37 -5.11 -8.24 18.30
CA VAL A 37 -4.02 -7.52 17.58
C VAL A 37 -2.68 -7.54 18.32
N SER A 38 -2.52 -8.31 19.40
CA SER A 38 -1.31 -8.31 20.22
C SER A 38 -0.05 -8.63 19.42
N ALA A 39 -0.16 -9.52 18.42
CA ALA A 39 0.96 -9.87 17.54
C ALA A 39 1.42 -8.72 16.63
N LEU A 40 0.57 -7.71 16.41
CA LEU A 40 0.84 -6.56 15.54
C LEU A 40 1.63 -5.45 16.25
N LYS A 41 1.79 -5.52 17.58
CA LYS A 41 2.55 -4.55 18.39
C LYS A 41 3.99 -4.36 17.92
N VAL A 42 4.59 -5.38 17.29
CA VAL A 42 5.94 -5.29 16.70
C VAL A 42 6.05 -4.23 15.59
N ALA A 43 4.93 -3.82 15.00
CA ALA A 43 4.84 -2.84 13.93
C ALA A 43 4.34 -1.46 14.40
N GLU A 44 4.06 -1.31 15.69
CA GLU A 44 3.63 -0.04 16.28
C GLU A 44 4.76 1.00 16.29
N ALA A 45 4.36 2.27 16.25
CA ALA A 45 5.24 3.41 16.43
C ALA A 45 4.41 4.59 16.97
N GLU A 46 5.06 5.73 17.26
CA GLU A 46 4.45 6.89 17.93
C GLU A 46 3.10 7.36 17.37
N HIS A 47 2.82 7.10 16.08
CA HIS A 47 1.56 7.47 15.41
C HIS A 47 0.86 6.29 14.73
N TYR A 48 1.25 5.06 15.04
CA TYR A 48 0.71 3.85 14.43
C TYR A 48 0.38 2.84 15.54
N SER A 49 -0.89 2.78 15.93
CA SER A 49 -1.45 1.80 16.87
C SER A 49 -2.36 0.85 16.11
N TYR A 50 -2.32 -0.44 16.47
CA TYR A 50 -3.24 -1.44 15.91
C TYR A 50 -4.49 -1.66 16.75
N GLU A 51 -4.65 -0.95 17.87
CA GLU A 51 -5.78 -1.11 18.81
C GLU A 51 -7.14 -1.14 18.11
N ASP A 52 -7.36 -0.21 17.18
CA ASP A 52 -8.62 -0.11 16.42
C ASP A 52 -8.55 -0.77 15.03
N PHE A 53 -7.47 -1.48 14.67
CA PHE A 53 -7.24 -1.92 13.28
C PHE A 53 -8.37 -2.81 12.74
N VAL A 54 -8.81 -3.79 13.53
CA VAL A 54 -9.87 -4.73 13.14
C VAL A 54 -11.25 -4.07 13.28
N THR A 55 -11.50 -3.36 14.38
CA THR A 55 -12.77 -2.65 14.61
C THR A 55 -13.03 -1.58 13.55
N TYR A 56 -12.04 -0.74 13.23
CA TYR A 56 -12.13 0.28 12.17
C TYR A 56 -12.52 -0.34 10.84
N ALA A 57 -11.87 -1.44 10.45
CA ALA A 57 -12.17 -2.13 9.20
C ALA A 57 -13.61 -2.65 9.17
N ALA A 58 -14.08 -3.26 10.27
CA ALA A 58 -15.46 -3.74 10.38
C ALA A 58 -16.47 -2.59 10.26
N GLU A 59 -16.24 -1.47 10.96
CA GLU A 59 -17.11 -0.29 10.93
C GLU A 59 -17.19 0.38 9.55
N HIS A 60 -16.10 0.32 8.77
CA HIS A 60 -16.01 0.95 7.46
C HIS A 60 -16.24 -0.03 6.29
N GLY A 61 -16.62 -1.28 6.58
CA GLY A 61 -16.92 -2.31 5.57
C GLY A 61 -15.69 -2.79 4.79
N GLU A 62 -14.51 -2.69 5.39
CA GLU A 62 -13.25 -3.14 4.83
C GLU A 62 -13.06 -4.64 5.10
N GLN A 63 -13.09 -5.45 4.04
CA GLN A 63 -12.99 -6.90 4.13
C GLN A 63 -11.53 -7.34 4.30
N LEU A 64 -10.97 -7.17 5.51
CA LEU A 64 -9.55 -7.45 5.81
C LEU A 64 -9.12 -8.88 5.46
N GLU A 65 -9.92 -9.89 5.80
CA GLU A 65 -9.59 -11.28 5.48
C GLU A 65 -9.36 -11.47 3.96
N GLN A 66 -10.28 -10.96 3.15
CA GLN A 66 -10.16 -11.04 1.69
C GLN A 66 -8.99 -10.17 1.18
N ALA A 67 -8.77 -9.01 1.78
CA ALA A 67 -7.66 -8.11 1.44
C ALA A 67 -6.29 -8.77 1.67
N ILE A 68 -6.16 -9.56 2.74
CA ILE A 68 -4.95 -10.30 3.07
C ILE A 68 -4.73 -11.45 2.09
N ARG A 69 -5.77 -12.25 1.81
CA ARG A 69 -5.68 -13.46 0.94
C ARG A 69 -5.52 -13.15 -0.54
N ASP A 70 -6.38 -12.28 -1.06
CA ASP A 70 -6.57 -12.10 -2.50
C ASP A 70 -6.00 -10.76 -2.98
N GLY A 71 -5.75 -9.86 -2.05
CA GLY A 71 -5.36 -8.48 -2.32
C GLY A 71 -6.53 -7.49 -2.29
N TYR A 72 -6.18 -6.23 -2.51
CA TYR A 72 -7.02 -5.06 -2.29
C TYR A 72 -6.66 -3.94 -3.26
N GLN A 73 -7.57 -3.01 -3.47
CA GLN A 73 -7.29 -1.73 -4.10
C GLN A 73 -7.50 -0.60 -3.09
N ILE A 74 -6.60 0.39 -3.05
CA ILE A 74 -6.79 1.55 -2.18
C ILE A 74 -7.92 2.43 -2.74
N THR A 75 -8.83 2.87 -1.88
CA THR A 75 -9.98 3.70 -2.27
C THR A 75 -9.56 5.07 -2.81
N PHE A 76 -8.62 5.71 -2.12
CA PHE A 76 -8.08 7.03 -2.44
C PHE A 76 -6.65 7.16 -1.91
N ASN A 77 -5.74 7.67 -2.73
CA ASN A 77 -4.38 7.98 -2.27
C ASN A 77 -4.17 9.49 -2.14
N THR A 78 -3.78 9.94 -0.95
CA THR A 78 -3.12 11.24 -0.77
C THR A 78 -1.66 11.15 -1.25
N PHE A 79 -1.03 12.29 -1.57
CA PHE A 79 0.38 12.35 -1.99
C PHE A 79 1.32 11.78 -0.91
N ASN A 80 1.24 12.28 0.32
CA ASN A 80 2.10 11.83 1.42
C ASN A 80 1.81 10.37 1.79
N GLY A 81 0.54 9.97 1.84
CA GLY A 81 0.19 8.59 2.14
C GLY A 81 0.65 7.61 1.04
N LEU A 82 0.73 8.04 -0.22
CA LEU A 82 1.27 7.17 -1.29
C LEU A 82 2.77 6.96 -1.09
N GLN A 83 3.51 7.99 -0.66
CA GLN A 83 4.93 7.84 -0.32
C GLN A 83 5.13 6.86 0.83
N LEU A 84 4.33 6.96 1.90
CA LEU A 84 4.38 6.01 3.02
C LEU A 84 4.04 4.59 2.58
N PHE A 85 3.02 4.42 1.74
CA PHE A 85 2.67 3.13 1.17
C PHE A 85 3.85 2.54 0.37
N LEU A 86 4.49 3.32 -0.50
CA LEU A 86 5.65 2.86 -1.28
C LEU A 86 6.83 2.45 -0.38
N GLU A 87 7.06 3.18 0.71
CA GLU A 87 8.09 2.85 1.68
C GLU A 87 7.81 1.51 2.36
N PHE A 88 6.60 1.32 2.88
CA PHE A 88 6.30 0.11 3.64
C PHE A 88 6.19 -1.14 2.76
N THR A 89 5.61 -1.01 1.56
CA THR A 89 5.38 -2.13 0.64
C THR A 89 6.62 -2.50 -0.16
N PHE A 90 7.39 -1.51 -0.63
CA PHE A 90 8.47 -1.74 -1.61
C PHE A 90 9.85 -1.30 -1.12
N ASN A 91 9.97 -0.78 0.11
CA ASN A 91 11.22 -0.22 0.64
C ASN A 91 11.76 0.96 -0.19
N ILE A 92 10.88 1.72 -0.84
CA ILE A 92 11.25 2.91 -1.62
C ILE A 92 11.24 4.13 -0.71
N LYS A 93 12.38 4.83 -0.63
CA LYS A 93 12.58 6.00 0.23
C LYS A 93 12.56 7.30 -0.56
N ARG A 94 11.83 8.28 -0.02
CA ARG A 94 11.77 9.64 -0.56
C ARG A 94 13.17 10.26 -0.62
N GLY A 95 13.49 10.90 -1.75
CA GLY A 95 14.77 11.61 -1.94
C GLY A 95 15.98 10.68 -2.15
N VAL A 96 15.75 9.36 -2.15
CA VAL A 96 16.75 8.35 -2.51
C VAL A 96 16.34 7.69 -3.83
N ASP A 97 15.11 7.18 -3.88
CA ASP A 97 14.64 6.31 -4.96
C ASP A 97 13.72 7.02 -5.98
N PHE A 98 13.30 8.25 -5.67
CA PHE A 98 12.50 9.08 -6.56
C PHE A 98 12.60 10.56 -6.21
N THR A 99 12.28 11.40 -7.20
CA THR A 99 12.16 12.85 -7.01
C THR A 99 10.69 13.24 -6.93
N PRO A 100 10.19 13.70 -5.76
CA PRO A 100 8.85 14.23 -5.66
C PRO A 100 8.76 15.64 -6.26
N SER A 101 7.68 15.89 -7.00
CA SER A 101 7.24 17.23 -7.39
C SER A 101 5.73 17.37 -7.12
N GLU A 102 5.16 18.53 -7.42
CA GLU A 102 3.75 18.81 -7.12
C GLU A 102 2.81 17.79 -7.79
N GLY A 103 2.21 16.90 -6.97
CA GLY A 103 1.30 15.87 -7.45
C GLY A 103 1.93 14.75 -8.30
N ARG A 104 3.28 14.66 -8.36
CA ARG A 104 4.00 13.65 -9.15
C ARG A 104 5.18 13.04 -8.39
N LEU A 105 5.39 11.73 -8.58
CA LEU A 105 6.56 10.98 -8.13
C LEU A 105 7.27 10.46 -9.38
N SER A 106 8.49 10.90 -9.64
CA SER A 106 9.21 10.56 -10.88
C SER A 106 10.43 9.69 -10.64
N GLY A 107 10.65 8.75 -11.56
CA GLY A 107 11.86 7.92 -11.61
C GLY A 107 11.83 6.70 -10.67
N LEU A 108 10.65 6.22 -10.27
CA LEU A 108 10.53 5.05 -9.40
C LEU A 108 10.98 3.80 -10.15
N LYS A 109 12.11 3.20 -9.75
CA LYS A 109 12.60 1.95 -10.32
C LYS A 109 12.12 0.75 -9.51
N LEU A 110 11.37 -0.13 -10.15
CA LEU A 110 10.74 -1.30 -9.54
C LEU A 110 10.97 -2.55 -10.39
N SER A 111 10.90 -3.74 -9.79
CA SER A 111 10.78 -4.98 -10.56
C SER A 111 9.42 -5.02 -11.27
N LYS A 112 9.31 -5.74 -12.39
CA LYS A 112 8.03 -5.89 -13.10
C LYS A 112 6.89 -6.41 -12.20
N PRO A 113 7.09 -7.46 -11.36
CA PRO A 113 6.05 -7.89 -10.41
C PRO A 113 5.64 -6.80 -9.43
N ASN A 114 6.57 -5.94 -8.99
CA ASN A 114 6.25 -4.83 -8.11
C ASN A 114 5.47 -3.73 -8.82
N VAL A 115 5.71 -3.49 -10.12
CA VAL A 115 4.87 -2.58 -10.91
C VAL A 115 3.45 -3.11 -11.09
N GLU A 116 3.29 -4.41 -11.36
CA GLU A 116 1.97 -5.04 -11.43
C GLU A 116 1.24 -4.96 -10.09
N LEU A 117 1.95 -5.27 -8.99
CA LEU A 117 1.41 -5.16 -7.64
C LEU A 117 0.99 -3.71 -7.34
N LEU A 118 1.89 -2.73 -7.53
CA LEU A 118 1.59 -1.31 -7.35
C LEU A 118 0.36 -0.89 -8.17
N THR A 119 0.29 -1.27 -9.45
CA THR A 119 -0.84 -0.97 -10.34
C THR A 119 -2.15 -1.52 -9.78
N SER A 120 -2.15 -2.73 -9.24
CA SER A 120 -3.34 -3.35 -8.64
C SER A 120 -3.80 -2.67 -7.34
N ARG A 121 -2.87 -2.07 -6.58
CA ARG A 121 -3.15 -1.42 -5.28
C ARG A 121 -3.51 0.06 -5.44
N LEU A 122 -3.01 0.70 -6.50
CA LEU A 122 -3.13 2.13 -6.70
C LEU A 122 -4.59 2.58 -6.81
N ALA A 123 -4.92 3.66 -6.11
CA ALA A 123 -6.23 4.27 -6.19
C ALA A 123 -6.44 4.92 -7.57
N LYS A 124 -7.71 4.97 -8.00
CA LYS A 124 -8.09 5.46 -9.34
C LYS A 124 -7.76 6.93 -9.59
N ASN A 125 -7.51 7.72 -8.54
CA ASN A 125 -7.10 9.12 -8.67
C ASN A 125 -5.63 9.29 -9.08
N TRP A 126 -4.88 8.20 -9.25
CA TRP A 126 -3.50 8.21 -9.71
C TRP A 126 -3.33 7.47 -11.03
N VAL A 127 -2.30 7.87 -11.77
CA VAL A 127 -1.88 7.27 -13.03
C VAL A 127 -0.44 6.78 -12.85
N LEU A 128 -0.18 5.56 -13.31
CA LEU A 128 1.16 5.00 -13.45
C LEU A 128 1.54 5.03 -14.93
N GLU A 129 2.70 5.63 -15.22
CA GLU A 129 3.29 5.71 -16.56
C GLU A 129 4.64 4.98 -16.55
N VAL A 130 4.83 4.03 -17.45
CA VAL A 130 6.14 3.37 -17.64
C VAL A 130 6.99 4.23 -18.56
N VAL A 131 8.13 4.68 -18.08
CA VAL A 131 9.06 5.57 -18.80
C VAL A 131 10.18 4.79 -19.46
N ASP A 132 10.64 3.74 -18.78
CA ASP A 132 11.68 2.83 -19.27
C ASP A 132 11.40 1.42 -18.75
N SER A 133 11.79 0.41 -19.53
CA SER A 133 11.57 -0.99 -19.20
C SER A 133 12.69 -1.84 -19.79
N ASN A 134 13.27 -2.70 -18.95
CA ASN A 134 14.15 -3.79 -19.40
C ASN A 134 13.52 -5.15 -19.06
N GLU A 135 14.30 -6.23 -19.08
CA GLU A 135 13.79 -7.58 -18.81
C GLU A 135 13.31 -7.75 -17.37
N GLU A 136 13.97 -7.14 -16.39
CA GLU A 136 13.74 -7.36 -14.95
C GLU A 136 12.97 -6.23 -14.26
N THR A 137 13.21 -4.99 -14.70
CA THR A 137 12.80 -3.77 -14.01
C THR A 137 12.12 -2.77 -14.94
N GLN A 138 11.32 -1.89 -14.34
CA GLN A 138 10.66 -0.78 -14.99
C GLN A 138 10.89 0.49 -14.17
N THR A 139 11.14 1.59 -14.88
CA THR A 139 11.13 2.94 -14.31
C THR A 139 9.76 3.54 -14.58
N VAL A 140 9.07 3.96 -13.53
CA VAL A 140 7.70 4.47 -13.61
C VAL A 140 7.58 5.87 -13.00
N ASN A 141 6.63 6.62 -13.51
CA ASN A 141 6.16 7.86 -12.92
C ASN A 141 4.74 7.64 -12.37
N LEU A 142 4.46 8.22 -11.20
CA LEU A 142 3.11 8.30 -10.64
C LEU A 142 2.66 9.75 -10.64
N SER A 143 1.44 10.02 -11.11
CA SER A 143 0.85 11.38 -11.07
C SER A 143 -0.62 11.34 -10.66
N ILE A 144 -1.09 12.40 -10.02
CA ILE A 144 -2.53 12.58 -9.78
C ILE A 144 -3.22 12.79 -11.13
N ARG A 145 -4.31 12.05 -11.36
CA ARG A 145 -5.15 12.20 -12.54
C ARG A 145 -5.69 13.63 -12.61
N GLY A 146 -5.38 14.34 -13.69
CA GLY A 146 -5.73 15.75 -13.89
C GLY A 146 -4.57 16.73 -13.75
N LEU A 147 -3.38 16.27 -13.34
CA LEU A 147 -2.12 17.04 -13.34
C LEU A 147 -1.14 16.57 -14.45
N ASN A 148 -1.61 15.77 -15.41
CA ASN A 148 -0.82 15.39 -16.57
C ASN A 148 -0.80 16.56 -17.57
N ASN A 149 0.20 17.43 -17.44
CA ASN A 149 0.62 18.34 -18.52
C ASN A 149 1.65 17.65 -19.40
#